data_AF-A0A382QNM9-F1
#
_entry.id   AF-A0A382QNM9-F1
#
_cell.length_a   1.000
_cell.length_b   1.000
_cell.length_c   1.000
_cell.angle_alpha   90.00
_cell.angle_beta   90.00
_cell.angle_gamma   90.00
#
_symmetry.space_group_name_H-M   'P 1'
#
loop_
_entity.id
_entity.type
_entity.pdbx_description
1 polymer ?
#
loop_
_entity_poly.entity_id
_entity_poly.type
_entity_poly.pdbx_seq_one_letter_code
_entity_poly.pdbx_strand_id
1 'polypeptide(L)'
;MHPAIRFVFVLHDHQPVGNFHGVVEDAYQKSYLPFLNLLQQHPSIRIALHTSGPLAEWLESNHPEYLDRLASFAAAKQIEIVGGGFSEPILAMLPSRDRIGQIHQYNHWLEERLQTKVSGMWVAERVWDSSMTADLATAGVEWTILDDFHFKAAGIPHEELDRYWITEADGRTVCVF
;
A
#
# COMPACT_ATOMS: atom_id res chain seq x y z
N MET A 1 29.72 16.38 -8.89
CA MET A 1 28.29 16.27 -8.57
C MET A 1 28.10 14.98 -7.81
N HIS A 2 27.59 15.02 -6.58
CA HIS A 2 27.21 13.78 -5.89
C HIS A 2 26.05 13.13 -6.66
N PRO A 3 26.01 11.79 -6.79
CA PRO A 3 24.89 11.12 -7.42
C PRO A 3 23.59 11.47 -6.68
N ALA A 4 22.53 11.72 -7.43
CA ALA A 4 21.23 12.01 -6.84
C ALA A 4 20.68 10.74 -6.15
N ILE A 5 20.24 10.89 -4.90
CA ILE A 5 19.57 9.82 -4.15
C ILE A 5 18.10 9.79 -4.57
N ARG A 6 17.58 8.60 -4.83
CA ARG A 6 16.13 8.40 -5.03
C ARG A 6 15.48 8.25 -3.66
N PHE A 7 14.53 9.13 -3.35
CA PHE A 7 13.73 9.04 -2.14
C PHE A 7 12.33 8.55 -2.50
N VAL A 8 11.88 7.50 -1.81
CA VAL A 8 10.53 6.95 -1.93
C VAL A 8 9.79 7.29 -0.63
N PHE A 9 8.62 7.89 -0.76
CA PHE A 9 7.80 8.29 0.38
C PHE A 9 6.44 7.59 0.30
N VAL A 10 6.16 6.72 1.27
CA VAL A 10 4.93 5.94 1.33
C VAL A 10 4.21 6.21 2.64
N LEU A 11 2.91 6.40 2.57
CA LEU A 11 2.03 6.52 3.73
C LEU A 11 1.05 5.36 3.77
N HIS A 12 0.68 4.98 4.99
CA HIS A 12 -0.28 3.92 5.27
C HIS A 12 -1.35 4.44 6.22
N ASP A 13 -2.57 4.58 5.70
CA ASP A 13 -3.75 5.01 6.43
C ASP A 13 -4.66 3.81 6.69
N HIS A 14 -4.83 3.48 7.98
CA HIS A 14 -5.66 2.36 8.40
C HIS A 14 -6.64 2.75 9.50
N GLN A 15 -7.85 2.18 9.41
CA GLN A 15 -8.81 2.09 10.50
C GLN A 15 -9.36 0.66 10.59
N PRO A 16 -9.39 0.04 11.78
CA PRO A 16 -9.85 -1.33 11.93
C PRO A 16 -11.37 -1.43 11.78
N VAL A 17 -11.82 -2.61 11.33
CA VAL A 17 -13.26 -2.94 11.28
C VAL A 17 -13.87 -2.78 12.67
N GLY A 18 -15.03 -2.10 12.74
CA GLY A 18 -15.76 -1.89 13.98
C GLY A 18 -15.27 -0.71 14.82
N ASN A 19 -14.35 0.12 14.32
CA ASN A 19 -14.01 1.37 15.00
C ASN A 19 -15.20 2.35 15.04
N PHE A 20 -15.20 3.25 16.01
CA PHE A 20 -16.28 4.24 16.16
C PHE A 20 -16.21 5.30 15.07
N HIS A 21 -17.35 5.65 14.46
CA HIS A 21 -17.43 6.69 13.41
C HIS A 21 -16.74 8.00 13.81
N GLY A 22 -16.94 8.48 15.04
CA GLY A 22 -16.31 9.71 15.50
C GLY A 22 -14.78 9.64 15.58
N VAL A 23 -14.20 8.46 15.78
CA VAL A 23 -12.74 8.26 15.76
C VAL A 23 -12.21 8.33 14.33
N VAL A 24 -12.92 7.70 13.38
CA VAL A 24 -12.55 7.74 11.96
C VAL A 24 -12.68 9.16 11.40
N GLU A 25 -13.77 9.85 11.73
CA GLU A 25 -13.98 11.26 11.37
C GLU A 25 -12.87 12.17 11.91
N ASP A 26 -12.51 12.00 13.18
CA ASP A 26 -11.45 12.81 13.79
C ASP A 26 -10.09 12.59 13.10
N ALA A 27 -9.77 11.34 12.75
CA ALA A 27 -8.57 11.01 11.98
C ALA A 27 -8.60 11.61 10.57
N TYR A 28 -9.76 11.59 9.90
CA TYR A 28 -9.97 12.23 8.60
C TYR A 28 -9.70 13.73 8.66
N GLN A 29 -10.33 14.44 9.60
CA GLN A 29 -10.21 15.89 9.72
C GLN A 29 -8.81 16.35 10.13
N LYS A 30 -8.09 15.54 10.92
CA LYS A 30 -6.78 15.91 11.48
C LYS A 30 -5.58 15.41 10.68
N SER A 31 -5.75 14.35 9.89
CA SER A 31 -4.64 13.68 9.18
C SER A 31 -4.90 13.58 7.69
N TYR A 32 -5.87 12.76 7.27
CA TYR A 32 -6.04 12.39 5.87
C TYR A 32 -6.33 13.60 4.98
N LEU A 33 -7.34 14.40 5.34
CA LEU A 33 -7.73 15.58 4.57
C LEU A 33 -6.66 16.69 4.58
N PRO A 34 -6.10 17.11 5.73
CA PRO A 34 -5.02 18.10 5.75
C PRO A 34 -3.80 17.68 4.94
N PHE A 35 -3.44 16.39 4.95
CA PHE A 35 -2.32 15.90 4.19
C PHE A 35 -2.55 16.04 2.68
N LEU A 36 -3.71 15.64 2.15
CA LEU A 36 -4.03 15.86 0.73
C LEU A 36 -4.08 17.35 0.36
N ASN A 37 -4.56 18.20 1.27
CA ASN A 37 -4.58 19.65 1.06
C ASN A 37 -3.16 20.22 0.92
N LEU A 38 -2.22 19.73 1.74
CA LEU A 38 -0.82 20.12 1.66
C LEU A 38 -0.17 19.58 0.38
N LEU A 39 -0.39 18.31 0.05
CA LEU A 39 0.17 17.70 -1.16
C LEU A 39 -0.25 18.45 -2.42
N GLN A 40 -1.52 18.89 -2.50
CA GLN A 40 -2.02 19.70 -3.61
C GLN A 40 -1.24 20.99 -3.85
N GLN A 41 -0.66 21.58 -2.80
CA GLN A 41 0.14 22.81 -2.87
C GLN A 41 1.57 22.54 -3.37
N HIS A 42 1.98 21.27 -3.46
CA HIS A 42 3.33 20.84 -3.82
C HIS A 42 3.31 19.80 -4.96
N PRO A 43 2.86 20.17 -6.19
CA PRO A 43 2.64 19.22 -7.29
C PRO A 43 3.89 18.48 -7.78
N SER A 44 5.09 18.89 -7.37
CA SER A 44 6.34 18.20 -7.68
C SER A 44 6.64 17.03 -6.74
N ILE A 45 6.02 16.99 -5.56
CA ILE A 45 6.19 15.90 -4.59
C ILE A 45 5.34 14.73 -5.05
N ARG A 46 5.94 13.54 -5.10
CA ARG A 46 5.24 12.29 -5.42
C ARG A 46 5.34 11.35 -4.24
N ILE A 47 4.26 10.64 -3.97
CA ILE A 47 4.18 9.67 -2.89
C ILE A 47 3.51 8.39 -3.38
N ALA A 48 3.61 7.33 -2.60
CA ALA A 48 2.66 6.24 -2.65
C ALA A 48 1.74 6.31 -1.42
N LEU A 49 0.47 5.93 -1.58
CA LEU A 49 -0.51 5.94 -0.51
C LEU A 49 -1.24 4.61 -0.44
N HIS A 50 -1.13 3.95 0.70
CA HIS A 50 -1.99 2.84 1.07
C HIS A 50 -3.15 3.36 1.93
N THR A 51 -4.37 3.00 1.58
CA THR A 51 -5.55 3.17 2.42
C THR A 51 -6.08 1.76 2.70
N SER A 52 -6.49 1.43 3.92
CA SER A 52 -7.10 0.12 4.19
C SER A 52 -8.52 0.02 3.64
N GLY A 53 -8.99 -1.18 3.30
CA GLY A 53 -10.35 -1.40 2.78
C GLY A 53 -11.47 -0.84 3.66
N PRO A 54 -11.51 -1.12 4.98
CA PRO A 54 -12.53 -0.55 5.87
C PRO A 54 -12.54 0.97 5.89
N LEU A 55 -11.36 1.61 5.86
CA LEU A 55 -11.25 3.06 5.75
C LEU A 55 -11.76 3.55 4.39
N ALA A 56 -11.46 2.84 3.31
CA ALA A 56 -11.92 3.19 1.97
C ALA A 56 -13.46 3.09 1.83
N GLU A 57 -14.09 2.06 2.41
CA GLU A 57 -15.56 1.95 2.48
C GLU A 57 -16.19 3.09 3.28
N TRP A 58 -15.58 3.45 4.42
CA TRP A 58 -16.03 4.58 5.22
C TRP A 58 -15.88 5.89 4.47
N LEU A 59 -14.77 6.11 3.76
CA LEU A 59 -14.55 7.29 2.92
C LEU A 59 -15.57 7.36 1.79
N GLU A 60 -15.85 6.27 1.09
CA GLU A 60 -16.88 6.24 0.03
C GLU A 60 -18.26 6.63 0.56
N SER A 61 -18.59 6.21 1.78
CA SER A 61 -19.91 6.46 2.37
C SER A 61 -20.06 7.88 2.97
N ASN A 62 -18.97 8.47 3.48
CA ASN A 62 -19.03 9.72 4.27
C ASN A 62 -18.32 10.91 3.59
N HIS A 63 -17.24 10.64 2.85
CA HIS A 63 -16.40 11.62 2.15
C HIS A 63 -15.98 11.14 0.75
N PRO A 64 -16.91 10.80 -0.16
CA PRO A 64 -16.57 10.31 -1.50
C PRO A 64 -15.71 11.31 -2.29
N GLU A 65 -15.78 12.61 -1.97
CA GLU A 65 -14.94 13.65 -2.54
C GLU A 65 -13.43 13.43 -2.27
N TYR A 66 -13.08 12.73 -1.19
CA TYR A 66 -11.70 12.37 -0.89
C TYR A 66 -11.17 11.37 -1.92
N LEU A 67 -11.97 10.36 -2.26
CA LEU A 67 -11.61 9.35 -3.25
C LEU A 67 -11.57 9.93 -4.67
N ASP A 68 -12.44 10.89 -4.99
CA ASP A 68 -12.37 11.63 -6.27
C ASP A 68 -11.08 12.44 -6.39
N ARG A 69 -10.60 13.00 -5.27
CA ARG A 69 -9.29 13.66 -5.23
C ARG A 69 -8.16 12.66 -5.39
N LEU A 70 -8.21 11.50 -4.74
CA LEU A 70 -7.21 10.45 -4.94
C LEU A 70 -7.13 10.00 -6.40
N ALA A 71 -8.27 9.79 -7.06
CA ALA A 71 -8.32 9.47 -8.49
C ALA A 71 -7.65 10.56 -9.35
N SER A 72 -7.90 11.83 -9.02
CA SER A 72 -7.28 12.98 -9.70
C SER A 72 -5.75 13.03 -9.48
N PHE A 73 -5.29 12.76 -8.26
CA PHE A 73 -3.85 12.68 -7.96
C PHE A 73 -3.18 11.49 -8.66
N ALA A 74 -3.85 10.34 -8.74
CA ALA A 74 -3.36 9.16 -9.44
C ALA A 74 -3.25 9.40 -10.95
N ALA A 75 -4.28 10.00 -11.57
CA ALA A 75 -4.25 10.39 -12.98
C ALA A 75 -3.11 11.38 -13.28
N ALA A 76 -2.81 12.29 -12.34
CA ALA A 76 -1.69 13.23 -12.42
C ALA A 76 -0.31 12.58 -12.09
N LYS A 77 -0.27 11.29 -11.72
CA LYS A 77 0.93 10.55 -11.28
C LYS A 77 1.63 11.19 -10.08
N GLN A 78 0.87 11.88 -9.23
CA GLN A 78 1.37 12.48 -8.00
C GLN A 78 1.25 11.52 -6.82
N ILE A 79 0.22 10.67 -6.82
CA ILE A 79 0.05 9.57 -5.87
C ILE A 79 0.07 8.26 -6.66
N GLU A 80 0.93 7.32 -6.26
CA GLU A 80 0.79 5.90 -6.62
C GLU A 80 -0.11 5.23 -5.59
N ILE A 81 -1.20 4.59 -6.03
CA ILE A 81 -2.11 3.87 -5.14
C ILE A 81 -1.50 2.52 -4.80
N VAL A 82 -1.39 2.24 -3.51
CA VAL A 82 -0.87 0.98 -2.97
C VAL A 82 -2.05 0.15 -2.49
N GLY A 83 -2.12 -1.11 -2.93
CA GLY A 83 -3.11 -2.07 -2.48
C GLY A 83 -2.66 -2.86 -1.25
N GLY A 84 -3.40 -3.90 -0.90
CA GLY A 84 -3.22 -4.64 0.33
C GLY A 84 -4.23 -5.77 0.45
N GLY A 85 -4.20 -6.51 1.56
CA GLY A 85 -5.36 -7.31 1.92
C GLY A 85 -6.50 -6.39 2.37
N PHE A 86 -7.69 -6.53 1.75
CA PHE A 86 -8.84 -5.66 1.99
C PHE A 86 -9.05 -5.31 3.47
N SER A 87 -9.14 -6.32 4.34
CA SER A 87 -9.44 -6.16 5.77
C SER A 87 -8.20 -5.96 6.67
N GLU A 88 -7.02 -5.67 6.11
CA GLU A 88 -5.74 -5.60 6.83
C GLU A 88 -5.40 -6.87 7.63
N PRO A 89 -5.54 -8.08 7.04
CA PRO A 89 -5.16 -9.29 7.74
C PRO A 89 -3.64 -9.44 7.82
N ILE A 90 -3.18 -10.14 8.86
CA ILE A 90 -1.84 -10.72 8.87
C ILE A 90 -1.82 -11.85 7.82
N LEU A 91 -1.39 -11.54 6.60
CA LEU A 91 -1.45 -12.46 5.44
C LEU A 91 -0.78 -13.81 5.73
N ALA A 92 0.31 -13.83 6.49
CA ALA A 92 1.04 -15.05 6.87
C ALA A 92 0.17 -16.04 7.66
N MET A 93 -0.89 -15.56 8.33
CA MET A 93 -1.81 -16.38 9.11
C MET A 93 -3.01 -16.88 8.29
N LEU A 94 -3.16 -16.44 7.05
CA LEU A 94 -4.27 -16.84 6.18
C LEU A 94 -3.88 -18.03 5.28
N PRO A 95 -4.83 -18.89 4.88
CA PRO A 95 -4.60 -19.82 3.79
C PRO A 95 -4.43 -19.07 2.46
N SER A 96 -3.67 -19.65 1.53
CA SER A 96 -3.36 -19.07 0.20
C SER A 96 -4.58 -18.50 -0.53
N ARG A 97 -5.69 -19.26 -0.58
CA ARG A 97 -6.92 -18.80 -1.25
C ARG A 97 -7.46 -17.47 -0.68
N ASP A 98 -7.37 -17.29 0.64
CA ASP A 98 -7.94 -16.13 1.33
C ASP A 98 -6.99 -14.93 1.19
N ARG A 99 -5.66 -15.15 1.17
CA ARG A 99 -4.69 -14.11 0.79
C ARG A 99 -4.97 -13.57 -0.61
N ILE A 100 -5.06 -14.47 -1.59
CA ILE A 100 -5.30 -14.10 -2.99
C ILE A 100 -6.64 -13.38 -3.13
N GLY A 101 -7.71 -13.91 -2.51
CA GLY A 101 -9.04 -13.31 -2.55
C GLY A 101 -9.08 -11.89 -1.97
N GLN A 102 -8.49 -11.68 -0.79
CA GLN A 102 -8.41 -10.38 -0.13
C GLN A 102 -7.68 -9.33 -1.00
N ILE A 103 -6.55 -9.71 -1.60
CA ILE A 103 -5.75 -8.79 -2.43
C ILE A 103 -6.45 -8.51 -3.76
N HIS A 104 -6.91 -9.54 -4.45
CA HIS A 104 -7.57 -9.39 -5.75
C HIS A 104 -8.86 -8.57 -5.63
N GLN A 105 -9.69 -8.85 -4.63
CA GLN A 105 -10.91 -8.09 -4.38
C GLN A 105 -10.58 -6.61 -4.14
N TYR A 106 -9.56 -6.33 -3.33
CA TYR A 106 -9.25 -4.95 -3.00
C TYR A 106 -8.65 -4.17 -4.16
N ASN A 107 -7.70 -4.78 -4.87
CA ASN A 107 -7.12 -4.19 -6.07
C ASN A 107 -8.20 -3.89 -7.09
N HIS A 108 -9.12 -4.83 -7.34
CA HIS A 108 -10.23 -4.60 -8.27
C HIS A 108 -11.09 -3.39 -7.87
N TRP A 109 -11.48 -3.28 -6.60
CA TRP A 109 -12.24 -2.13 -6.11
C TRP A 109 -11.47 -0.81 -6.27
N LEU A 110 -10.18 -0.79 -5.92
CA LEU A 110 -9.34 0.39 -6.07
C LEU A 110 -9.19 0.81 -7.53
N GLU A 111 -8.93 -0.14 -8.42
CA GLU A 111 -8.75 0.12 -9.85
C GLU A 111 -10.05 0.65 -10.48
N GLU A 112 -11.20 0.09 -10.10
CA GLU A 112 -12.51 0.59 -10.55
C GLU A 112 -12.83 1.97 -9.97
N ARG A 113 -12.59 2.19 -8.66
CA ARG A 113 -12.98 3.45 -8.01
C ARG A 113 -12.06 4.62 -8.37
N LEU A 114 -10.77 4.34 -8.53
CA LEU A 114 -9.72 5.35 -8.69
C LEU A 114 -9.18 5.43 -10.12
N GLN A 115 -9.62 4.53 -11.01
CA GLN A 115 -9.28 4.52 -12.44
C GLN A 115 -7.76 4.50 -12.70
N THR A 116 -7.03 3.74 -11.88
CA THR A 116 -5.57 3.55 -11.98
C THR A 116 -5.24 2.10 -11.71
N LYS A 117 -4.16 1.58 -12.31
CA LYS A 117 -3.64 0.24 -12.00
C LYS A 117 -3.07 0.21 -10.57
N VAL A 118 -3.28 -0.88 -9.84
CA VAL A 118 -2.70 -1.13 -8.52
C VAL A 118 -1.81 -2.38 -8.59
N SER A 119 -0.50 -2.17 -8.51
CA SER A 119 0.51 -3.25 -8.60
C SER A 119 1.38 -3.37 -7.35
N GLY A 120 1.36 -2.35 -6.48
CA GLY A 120 2.06 -2.34 -5.21
C GLY A 120 1.19 -2.84 -4.06
N MET A 121 1.81 -3.44 -3.05
CA MET A 121 1.12 -3.91 -1.86
C MET A 121 1.78 -3.47 -0.56
N TRP A 122 0.99 -2.99 0.39
CA TRP A 122 1.38 -2.86 1.79
C TRP A 122 1.20 -4.19 2.54
N VAL A 123 2.23 -4.64 3.26
CA VAL A 123 2.14 -5.82 4.14
C VAL A 123 1.72 -5.37 5.54
N ALA A 124 0.51 -5.72 5.96
CA ALA A 124 0.00 -5.44 7.29
C ALA A 124 0.99 -5.88 8.38
N GLU A 125 1.34 -4.95 9.27
CA GLU A 125 2.33 -5.13 10.35
C GLU A 125 3.72 -5.63 9.91
N ARG A 126 4.04 -5.55 8.60
CA ARG A 126 5.25 -6.09 7.99
C ARG A 126 5.52 -7.55 8.37
N VAL A 127 4.48 -8.34 8.64
CA VAL A 127 4.65 -9.78 8.93
C VAL A 127 4.88 -10.54 7.63
N TRP A 128 6.12 -10.98 7.43
CA TRP A 128 6.57 -11.59 6.18
C TRP A 128 6.88 -13.09 6.31
N ASP A 129 6.46 -13.85 5.30
CA ASP A 129 6.86 -15.23 5.05
C ASP A 129 7.08 -15.38 3.53
N SER A 130 8.27 -15.81 3.11
CA SER A 130 8.64 -15.89 1.69
C SER A 130 7.75 -16.84 0.89
N SER A 131 7.09 -17.81 1.53
CA SER A 131 6.12 -18.69 0.87
C SER A 131 4.90 -17.93 0.33
N MET A 132 4.59 -16.74 0.85
CA MET A 132 3.50 -15.91 0.33
C MET A 132 3.82 -15.32 -1.05
N THR A 133 5.08 -15.27 -1.49
CA THR A 133 5.49 -14.66 -2.76
C THR A 133 4.67 -15.16 -3.94
N ALA A 134 4.44 -16.48 -4.01
CA ALA A 134 3.65 -17.09 -5.08
C ALA A 134 2.19 -16.62 -5.08
N ASP A 135 1.60 -16.46 -3.89
CA ASP A 135 0.23 -15.98 -3.73
C ASP A 135 0.12 -14.49 -4.09
N LEU A 136 1.06 -13.66 -3.64
CA LEU A 136 1.11 -12.23 -3.94
C LEU A 136 1.22 -12.00 -5.45
N ALA A 137 2.17 -12.67 -6.10
CA ALA A 137 2.34 -12.58 -7.55
C ALA A 137 1.11 -13.10 -8.30
N THR A 138 0.47 -14.17 -7.82
CA THR A 138 -0.78 -14.69 -8.41
C THR A 138 -1.94 -13.69 -8.28
N ALA A 139 -1.95 -12.90 -7.21
CA ALA A 139 -2.91 -11.82 -7.00
C ALA A 139 -2.57 -10.52 -7.78
N GLY A 140 -1.51 -10.53 -8.59
CA GLY A 140 -1.11 -9.38 -9.42
C GLY A 140 -0.20 -8.37 -8.73
N VAL A 141 0.34 -8.70 -7.54
CA VAL A 141 1.32 -7.85 -6.84
C VAL A 141 2.67 -7.97 -7.54
N GLU A 142 3.21 -6.83 -7.98
CA GLU A 142 4.52 -6.74 -8.63
C GLU A 142 5.61 -6.31 -7.62
N TRP A 143 5.22 -5.52 -6.61
CA TRP A 143 6.13 -5.05 -5.58
C TRP A 143 5.48 -4.90 -4.20
N THR A 144 6.29 -4.98 -3.15
CA THR A 144 5.88 -4.72 -1.77
C THR A 144 7.00 -4.03 -0.98
N ILE A 145 6.71 -3.57 0.23
CA ILE A 145 7.65 -2.85 1.11
C ILE A 145 7.76 -3.60 2.42
N LEU A 146 8.99 -3.85 2.87
CA LEU A 146 9.30 -4.39 4.19
C LEU A 146 10.27 -3.46 4.93
N ASP A 147 10.40 -3.69 6.23
CA ASP A 147 11.42 -3.00 7.03
C ASP A 147 12.82 -3.55 6.72
N ASP A 148 13.84 -2.69 6.77
CA ASP A 148 15.25 -3.02 6.54
C ASP A 148 15.76 -4.20 7.39
N PHE A 149 15.13 -4.40 8.56
CA PHE A 149 15.32 -5.51 9.47
C PHE A 149 15.12 -6.88 8.79
N HIS A 150 14.15 -7.02 7.88
CA HIS A 150 13.89 -8.28 7.18
C HIS A 150 15.08 -8.71 6.33
N PHE A 151 15.66 -7.76 5.60
CA PHE A 151 16.83 -8.00 4.75
C PHE A 151 18.08 -8.29 5.58
N LYS A 152 18.28 -7.56 6.69
CA LYS A 152 19.37 -7.84 7.64
C LYS A 152 19.24 -9.24 8.24
N ALA A 153 18.03 -9.65 8.62
CA ALA A 153 17.76 -11.00 9.12
C ALA A 153 18.01 -12.08 8.06
N ALA A 154 17.83 -11.76 6.77
CA ALA A 154 18.19 -12.61 5.64
C ALA A 154 19.70 -12.60 5.31
N GLY A 155 20.51 -11.80 6.02
CA GLY A 155 21.97 -11.73 5.85
C GLY A 155 22.44 -10.67 4.84
N ILE A 156 21.57 -9.77 4.39
CA ILE A 156 21.94 -8.69 3.46
C ILE A 156 22.64 -7.57 4.24
N PRO A 157 23.82 -7.10 3.79
CA PRO A 157 24.58 -6.08 4.48
C PRO A 157 23.95 -4.69 4.31
N HIS A 158 24.23 -3.78 5.26
CA HIS A 158 23.57 -2.47 5.35
C HIS A 158 23.77 -1.59 4.09
N GLU A 159 24.96 -1.65 3.50
CA GLU A 159 25.34 -0.94 2.30
C GLU A 159 24.57 -1.38 1.03
N GLU A 160 23.80 -2.46 1.12
CA GLU A 160 22.96 -2.95 0.03
C GLU A 160 21.45 -2.80 0.27
N LEU A 161 21.05 -2.03 1.29
CA LEU A 161 19.64 -1.77 1.64
C LEU A 161 19.08 -0.48 1.02
N ASP A 162 19.79 0.14 0.06
CA ASP A 162 19.35 1.32 -0.69
C ASP A 162 18.75 0.97 -2.07
N ARG A 163 18.39 -0.29 -2.27
CA ARG A 163 17.79 -0.86 -3.48
C ARG A 163 16.76 -1.92 -3.13
N TYR A 164 15.85 -2.21 -4.05
CA TYR A 164 14.95 -3.35 -3.92
C TYR A 164 15.66 -4.66 -4.26
N TRP A 165 15.10 -5.76 -3.79
CA TRP A 165 15.51 -7.12 -4.11
C TRP A 165 14.36 -7.90 -4.72
N ILE A 166 14.67 -8.99 -5.41
CA ILE A 166 13.65 -9.91 -5.94
C ILE A 166 13.60 -11.11 -5.00
N THR A 167 12.41 -11.45 -4.54
CA THR A 167 12.11 -12.70 -3.84
C THR A 167 11.32 -13.63 -4.76
N GLU A 168 11.44 -14.93 -4.55
CA GLU A 168 10.85 -15.97 -5.41
C GLU A 168 10.19 -17.06 -4.57
N ALA A 169 9.05 -17.56 -5.06
CA ALA A 169 8.47 -18.84 -4.65
C ALA A 169 7.65 -19.45 -5.80
N ASP A 170 7.76 -20.77 -6.00
CA ASP A 170 7.07 -21.53 -7.05
C ASP A 170 7.15 -20.90 -8.46
N GLY A 171 8.35 -20.46 -8.83
CA GLY A 171 8.68 -19.83 -10.11
C GLY A 171 8.13 -18.41 -10.27
N ARG A 172 7.55 -17.82 -9.23
CA ARG A 172 6.96 -16.47 -9.25
C ARG A 172 7.76 -15.51 -8.41
N THR A 173 7.85 -14.27 -8.87
CA THR A 173 8.70 -13.24 -8.27
C THR A 173 7.93 -12.00 -7.89
N VAL A 174 8.34 -11.37 -6.79
CA VAL A 174 7.88 -10.03 -6.36
C VAL A 174 9.11 -9.20 -6.00
N CYS A 175 9.08 -7.91 -6.33
CA CYS A 175 10.11 -6.97 -5.88
C CYS A 175 9.82 -6.55 -4.42
N VAL A 176 10.80 -6.63 -3.54
CA VAL A 176 10.69 -6.22 -2.14
C VAL A 176 11.60 -5.02 -1.92
N PHE A 177 11.00 -3.90 -1.55
CA PHE A 177 11.66 -2.67 -1.15
C PHE A 177 11.94 -2.66 0.35
#